data_AF-R9IFP7-F1
#
_entry.id   AF-R9IFP7-F1
#
_cell.length_a   1.000
_cell.length_b   1.000
_cell.length_c   1.000
_cell.angle_alpha   90.00
_cell.angle_beta   90.00
_cell.angle_gamma   90.00
#
_symmetry.space_group_name_H-M   'P 1'
#
loop_
_entity.id
_entity.type
_entity.pdbx_description
1 polymer ?
#
loop_
_entity_poly.entity_id
_entity_poly.type
_entity_poly.pdbx_seq_one_letter_code
_entity_poly.pdbx_strand_id
1 'polypeptide(L)'
;MNNIYTFFDMDEDGFPELTVRSNTFIYVLKYDAATRECFLWKAVRGTWYAVLGSLKVMWLWDGKYWSYSQFNQNGEVVYETFLMQKYGNTPCFAMMLEYAAEEKKIPISKEMKAQGIYERGTGYWYFRVTKEQYNELIADCVDAEEFASYQRQEVVYTYEELFE
;
A
#
# COMPACT_ATOMS: atom_id res chain seq x y z
N MET A 1 -19.12 -16.58 6.53
CA MET A 1 -18.06 -15.67 6.06
C MET A 1 -17.27 -15.27 7.29
N ASN A 2 -15.97 -15.55 7.33
CA ASN A 2 -15.13 -15.16 8.47
C ASN A 2 -14.43 -13.86 8.10
N ASN A 3 -14.72 -12.80 8.84
CA ASN A 3 -13.92 -11.58 8.79
C ASN A 3 -12.64 -11.82 9.60
N ILE A 4 -11.54 -11.20 9.17
CA ILE A 4 -10.28 -11.18 9.90
C ILE A 4 -10.16 -9.80 10.55
N TYR A 5 -9.87 -9.77 11.84
CA TYR A 5 -9.70 -8.55 12.63
C TYR A 5 -8.24 -8.45 13.06
N THR A 6 -7.62 -7.29 12.86
CA THR A 6 -6.21 -7.04 13.22
C THR A 6 -6.07 -5.65 13.80
N PHE A 7 -5.22 -5.50 14.82
CA PHE A 7 -4.88 -4.22 15.44
C PHE A 7 -3.41 -3.89 15.16
N PHE A 8 -3.15 -2.70 14.62
CA PHE A 8 -1.80 -2.16 14.43
C PHE A 8 -1.88 -0.66 14.13
N ASP A 9 -0.81 0.06 14.40
CA ASP A 9 -0.69 1.50 14.12
C ASP A 9 -0.56 1.73 12.61
N MET A 10 -1.65 2.19 12.00
CA MET A 10 -1.77 2.46 10.57
C MET A 10 -1.39 3.89 10.23
N ASP A 11 -1.60 4.86 11.12
CA ASP A 11 -1.39 6.27 10.80
C ASP A 11 -0.20 6.95 11.48
N GLU A 12 0.62 6.14 12.16
CA GLU A 12 1.85 6.50 12.86
C GLU A 12 1.61 7.50 14.01
N ASP A 13 0.46 7.41 14.68
CA ASP A 13 0.17 8.23 15.85
C ASP A 13 0.52 7.54 17.20
N GLY A 14 1.01 6.30 17.15
CA GLY A 14 1.37 5.51 18.31
C GLY A 14 0.21 4.71 18.92
N PHE A 15 -1.00 4.77 18.35
CA PHE A 15 -2.16 4.00 18.78
C PHE A 15 -2.62 3.03 17.67
N PRO A 16 -3.05 1.80 18.01
CA PRO A 16 -3.47 0.86 16.99
C PRO A 16 -4.87 1.16 16.44
N GLU A 17 -5.03 1.11 15.12
CA GLU A 17 -6.33 1.08 14.45
C GLU A 17 -6.90 -0.35 14.35
N LEU A 18 -8.22 -0.45 14.41
CA LEU A 18 -8.93 -1.69 14.12
C LEU A 18 -9.08 -1.87 12.62
N THR A 19 -8.43 -2.88 12.08
CA THR A 19 -8.61 -3.29 10.69
C THR A 19 -9.56 -4.49 10.58
N VAL A 20 -10.62 -4.35 9.78
CA VAL A 20 -11.62 -5.39 9.49
C VAL A 20 -11.51 -5.80 8.03
N ARG A 21 -10.98 -6.99 7.78
CA ARG A 21 -10.89 -7.59 6.45
C ARG A 21 -12.07 -8.51 6.18
N SER A 22 -12.87 -8.13 5.19
CA SER A 22 -13.84 -8.98 4.52
C SER A 22 -13.28 -9.49 3.17
N ASN A 23 -14.04 -10.33 2.47
CA ASN A 23 -13.66 -10.77 1.13
C ASN A 23 -13.55 -9.60 0.13
N THR A 24 -14.36 -8.55 0.32
CA THR A 24 -14.50 -7.47 -0.66
C THR A 24 -13.76 -6.20 -0.27
N PHE A 25 -13.64 -5.92 1.02
CA PHE A 25 -13.03 -4.70 1.55
C PHE A 25 -12.22 -4.95 2.82
N ILE A 26 -11.19 -4.13 3.01
CA ILE A 26 -10.50 -3.93 4.28
C ILE A 26 -10.92 -2.55 4.78
N TYR A 27 -11.50 -2.48 5.97
CA TYR A 27 -11.87 -1.24 6.65
C TYR A 27 -10.86 -0.97 7.75
N VAL A 28 -10.35 0.25 7.82
CA VAL A 28 -9.49 0.74 8.90
C VAL A 28 -10.29 1.74 9.72
N LEU A 29 -10.56 1.38 10.98
CA LEU A 29 -11.34 2.15 11.92
C LEU A 29 -10.40 2.76 12.96
N LYS A 30 -10.51 4.07 13.15
CA LYS A 30 -9.72 4.82 14.10
C LYS A 30 -10.59 5.29 15.26
N TYR A 31 -10.04 5.22 16.47
CA TYR A 31 -10.68 5.73 17.67
C TYR A 31 -10.12 7.13 18.01
N ASP A 32 -11.01 8.09 18.19
CA ASP A 32 -10.66 9.41 18.70
C ASP A 32 -11.01 9.50 20.18
N ALA A 33 -9.98 9.64 21.03
CA ALA A 33 -10.14 9.73 22.47
C ALA A 33 -10.82 11.04 22.94
N ALA A 34 -10.70 12.14 22.17
CA ALA A 34 -11.28 13.42 22.51
C ALA A 34 -12.80 13.41 22.30
N THR A 35 -13.26 12.81 21.21
CA THR A 35 -14.69 12.67 20.89
C THR A 35 -15.31 11.39 21.44
N ARG A 36 -14.48 10.39 21.80
CA ARG A 36 -14.87 9.03 22.18
C ARG A 36 -15.62 8.28 21.08
N GLU A 37 -15.32 8.59 19.84
CA GLU A 37 -15.99 8.02 18.67
C GLU A 37 -15.02 7.19 17.83
N CYS A 38 -15.55 6.16 17.17
CA CYS A 38 -14.84 5.46 16.11
C CYS A 38 -15.27 6.04 14.76
N PHE A 39 -14.31 6.34 13.90
CA PHE A 39 -14.58 6.77 12.54
C PHE A 39 -13.86 5.88 11.52
N LEU A 40 -14.43 5.82 10.32
CA LEU A 40 -13.79 5.13 9.20
C LEU A 40 -12.66 5.99 8.66
N TRP A 41 -11.43 5.58 8.92
CA TRP A 41 -10.23 6.24 8.39
C TRP A 41 -10.05 5.92 6.90
N LYS A 42 -10.15 4.63 6.54
CA LYS A 42 -10.02 4.19 5.15
C LYS A 42 -10.79 2.91 4.86
N ALA A 43 -11.36 2.85 3.67
CA ALA A 43 -11.79 1.59 3.06
C ALA A 43 -10.92 1.33 1.82
N VAL A 44 -10.33 0.15 1.75
CA VAL A 44 -9.60 -0.34 0.57
C VAL A 44 -10.22 -1.64 0.09
N ARG A 45 -10.12 -1.95 -1.20
CA ARG A 45 -10.60 -3.25 -1.72
C ARG A 45 -9.84 -4.38 -1.03
N GLY A 46 -10.50 -5.49 -0.71
CA GLY A 46 -9.93 -6.57 0.10
C GLY A 46 -9.17 -7.63 -0.70
N THR A 47 -9.55 -7.83 -1.97
CA THR A 47 -8.88 -8.80 -2.85
C THR A 47 -7.59 -8.20 -3.37
N TRP A 48 -6.48 -8.92 -3.22
CA TRP A 48 -5.15 -8.52 -3.69
C TRP A 48 -4.58 -7.26 -3.02
N TYR A 49 -5.19 -6.70 -1.98
CA TYR A 49 -4.58 -5.62 -1.20
C TYR A 49 -4.06 -6.14 0.15
N ALA A 50 -2.94 -5.56 0.58
CA ALA A 50 -2.35 -5.70 1.90
C ALA A 50 -2.21 -4.31 2.52
N VAL A 51 -2.54 -4.20 3.80
CA VAL A 51 -2.26 -3.01 4.60
C VAL A 51 -0.95 -3.27 5.34
N LEU A 52 0.04 -2.41 5.16
CA LEU A 52 1.39 -2.62 5.67
C LEU A 52 1.65 -1.89 7.01
N GLY A 53 0.70 -1.07 7.47
CA GLY A 53 0.93 -0.11 8.53
C GLY A 53 1.67 1.12 8.02
N SER A 54 2.03 2.04 8.92
CA SER A 54 2.90 3.17 8.57
C SER A 54 2.40 4.01 7.40
N LEU A 55 1.09 4.20 7.31
CA LEU A 55 0.38 4.93 6.27
C LEU A 55 0.50 4.31 4.87
N LYS A 56 0.75 2.99 4.76
CA LYS A 56 1.04 2.32 3.48
C LYS A 56 0.07 1.20 3.14
N VAL A 57 -0.39 1.18 1.90
CA VAL A 57 -1.18 0.09 1.33
C VAL A 57 -0.54 -0.39 0.05
N MET A 58 -0.58 -1.71 -0.14
CA MET A 58 -0.02 -2.37 -1.29
C MET A 58 -1.09 -3.19 -2.01
N TRP A 59 -1.07 -3.18 -3.33
CA TRP A 59 -1.81 -4.10 -4.18
C TRP A 59 -0.84 -5.12 -4.77
N LEU A 60 -1.12 -6.40 -4.54
CA LEU A 60 -0.35 -7.57 -4.91
C LEU A 60 -1.21 -8.46 -5.79
N TRP A 61 -1.01 -8.41 -7.10
CA TRP A 61 -1.61 -9.40 -7.99
C TRP A 61 -0.57 -10.42 -8.44
N ASP A 62 -0.83 -11.68 -8.04
CA ASP A 62 -0.04 -12.88 -8.37
C ASP A 62 1.46 -12.84 -8.02
N GLY A 63 1.87 -11.87 -7.19
CA GLY A 63 3.26 -11.61 -6.80
C GLY A 63 4.06 -10.83 -7.84
N LYS A 64 3.45 -10.38 -8.95
CA LYS A 64 4.17 -9.77 -10.07
C LYS A 64 3.70 -8.36 -10.43
N TYR A 65 2.53 -7.97 -9.96
CA TYR A 65 2.07 -6.60 -10.07
C TYR A 65 1.94 -6.03 -8.67
N TRP A 66 2.65 -4.92 -8.49
CA TRP A 66 2.79 -4.24 -7.22
C TRP A 66 2.31 -2.81 -7.44
N SER A 67 1.20 -2.45 -6.80
CA SER A 67 0.88 -1.03 -6.62
C SER A 67 1.23 -0.66 -5.19
N TYR A 68 1.85 0.48 -5.00
CA TYR A 68 2.14 1.01 -3.69
C TYR A 68 1.51 2.38 -3.56
N SER A 69 0.85 2.64 -2.44
CA SER A 69 0.27 3.93 -2.12
C SER A 69 0.65 4.32 -0.70
N GLN A 70 1.19 5.54 -0.57
CA GLN A 70 1.41 6.20 0.70
C GLN A 70 0.24 7.14 0.98
N PHE A 71 -0.29 7.10 2.20
CA PHE A 71 -1.34 7.99 2.68
C PHE A 71 -0.78 9.03 3.65
N ASN A 72 -1.56 10.08 3.90
CA ASN A 72 -1.38 10.97 5.05
C ASN A 72 -2.28 10.51 6.21
N GLN A 73 -2.17 11.15 7.37
CA GLN A 73 -2.97 10.85 8.57
C GLN A 73 -4.49 11.00 8.36
N ASN A 74 -4.93 11.65 7.28
CA ASN A 74 -6.35 11.76 6.93
C ASN A 74 -6.82 10.64 5.98
N GLY A 75 -5.95 9.69 5.62
CA GLY A 75 -6.25 8.62 4.68
C GLY A 75 -6.26 9.06 3.21
N GLU A 76 -5.72 10.24 2.89
CA GLU A 76 -5.60 10.76 1.53
C GLU A 76 -4.27 10.30 0.90
N VAL A 77 -4.27 10.00 -0.40
CA VAL A 77 -3.06 9.57 -1.10
C VAL A 77 -2.07 10.73 -1.18
N VAL A 78 -0.83 10.50 -0.74
CA VAL A 78 0.29 11.42 -0.89
C VAL A 78 1.03 11.15 -2.19
N TYR A 79 1.29 9.87 -2.47
CA TYR A 79 1.85 9.41 -3.74
C TYR A 79 1.55 7.93 -3.99
N GLU A 80 1.66 7.53 -5.24
CA GLU A 80 1.56 6.13 -5.67
C GLU A 80 2.63 5.74 -6.69
N THR A 81 2.96 4.44 -6.75
CA THR A 81 3.76 3.85 -7.82
C THR A 81 3.20 2.49 -8.22
N PHE A 82 3.59 2.02 -9.40
CA PHE A 82 3.22 0.72 -9.92
C PHE A 82 4.44 0.03 -10.55
N LEU A 83 4.68 -1.21 -10.13
CA LEU A 83 5.72 -2.07 -10.66
C LEU A 83 5.10 -3.33 -11.25
N MET A 84 5.64 -3.77 -12.37
CA MET A 84 5.17 -4.95 -13.10
C MET A 84 6.34 -5.81 -13.54
N GLN A 85 6.24 -7.10 -13.24
CA GLN A 85 7.06 -8.15 -13.83
C GLN A 85 6.16 -9.08 -14.66
N LYS A 86 6.51 -9.32 -15.93
CA LYS A 86 5.77 -10.29 -16.75
C LYS A 86 6.48 -11.65 -16.72
N TYR A 87 5.71 -12.74 -16.84
CA TYR A 87 6.22 -14.13 -16.74
C TYR A 87 7.45 -14.39 -17.64
N GLY A 88 8.46 -15.10 -17.13
CA GLY A 88 9.66 -15.56 -17.87
C GLY A 88 10.84 -14.59 -17.86
N ASN A 89 11.67 -14.58 -18.90
CA ASN A 89 12.81 -13.66 -19.11
C ASN A 89 12.36 -12.25 -19.56
N THR A 90 11.18 -11.82 -19.11
CA THR A 90 10.45 -10.69 -19.69
C THR A 90 10.83 -9.38 -18.96
N PRO A 91 10.82 -8.23 -19.65
CA PRO A 91 11.13 -6.93 -19.04
C PRO A 91 10.31 -6.63 -17.79
N CYS A 92 10.99 -6.06 -16.79
CA CYS A 92 10.40 -5.43 -15.62
C CYS A 92 10.09 -3.97 -15.96
N PHE A 93 8.98 -3.45 -15.45
CA PHE A 93 8.56 -2.08 -15.66
C PHE A 93 8.24 -1.40 -14.33
N ALA A 94 8.58 -0.13 -14.23
CA ALA A 94 8.24 0.72 -13.10
C ALA A 94 7.59 2.02 -13.59
N MET A 95 6.60 2.48 -12.85
CA MET A 95 6.07 3.82 -12.92
C MET A 95 6.90 4.73 -12.01
N MET A 96 7.14 5.97 -12.46
CA MET A 96 7.66 7.00 -11.55
C MET A 96 6.64 7.26 -10.42
N LEU A 97 7.10 7.81 -9.30
CA LEU A 97 6.19 8.23 -8.24
C LEU A 97 5.25 9.32 -8.77
N GLU A 98 3.96 9.06 -8.67
CA GLU A 98 2.92 10.04 -8.94
C GLU A 98 2.50 10.67 -7.61
N TYR A 99 2.90 11.92 -7.39
CA TYR A 99 2.51 12.68 -6.20
C TYR A 99 1.15 13.33 -6.42
N ALA A 100 0.30 13.29 -5.39
CA ALA A 100 -0.98 14.01 -5.41
C ALA A 100 -0.78 15.54 -5.41
N ALA A 101 0.27 16.02 -4.74
CA ALA A 101 0.63 17.43 -4.69
C ALA A 101 1.37 17.87 -5.96
N GLU A 102 0.84 18.87 -6.65
CA GLU A 102 1.33 19.33 -7.96
C GLU A 102 2.79 19.80 -7.91
N GLU A 103 3.19 20.48 -6.83
CA GLU A 103 4.55 20.98 -6.63
C GLU A 103 5.60 19.88 -6.43
N LYS A 104 5.16 18.66 -6.09
CA LYS A 104 6.04 17.48 -5.93
C LYS A 104 6.06 16.59 -7.17
N LYS A 105 5.25 16.88 -8.19
CA LYS A 105 5.20 16.04 -9.40
C LYS A 105 6.55 16.03 -10.10
N ILE A 106 6.98 14.83 -10.47
CA ILE A 106 8.25 14.62 -11.16
C ILE A 106 8.01 14.80 -12.66
N PRO A 107 8.56 15.85 -13.30
CA PRO A 107 8.34 16.07 -14.71
C PRO A 107 9.03 14.98 -15.54
N ILE A 108 8.27 14.33 -16.42
CA ILE A 108 8.81 13.35 -17.35
C ILE A 108 9.33 14.06 -18.60
N SER A 109 10.66 14.07 -18.75
CA SER A 109 11.34 14.76 -19.85
C SER A 109 11.04 14.11 -21.22
N LYS A 110 11.38 14.80 -22.32
CA LYS A 110 11.22 14.25 -23.67
C LYS A 110 12.11 13.02 -23.89
N GLU A 111 13.30 13.03 -23.32
CA GLU A 111 14.29 11.96 -23.37
C GLU A 111 13.81 10.72 -22.60
N MET A 112 13.15 10.93 -21.47
CA MET A 112 12.47 9.85 -20.73
C MET A 112 11.32 9.28 -21.55
N LYS A 113 10.44 10.13 -22.10
CA LYS A 113 9.31 9.69 -22.94
C LYS A 113 9.75 8.90 -24.16
N ALA A 114 10.93 9.19 -24.72
CA ALA A 114 11.49 8.41 -25.82
C ALA A 114 11.86 6.96 -25.45
N GLN A 115 12.03 6.67 -24.17
CA GLN A 115 12.38 5.35 -23.63
C GLN A 115 11.21 4.67 -22.89
N GLY A 116 10.15 5.43 -22.58
CA GLY A 116 8.99 4.96 -21.84
C GLY A 116 7.85 4.45 -22.72
N ILE A 117 6.95 3.70 -22.11
CA ILE A 117 5.69 3.25 -22.70
C ILE A 117 4.55 4.04 -22.05
N TYR A 118 3.76 4.72 -22.86
CA TYR A 118 2.58 5.45 -22.38
C TYR A 118 1.34 4.55 -22.43
N GLU A 119 0.71 4.35 -21.28
CA GLU A 119 -0.57 3.65 -21.15
C GLU A 119 -1.70 4.70 -21.21
N ARG A 120 -2.61 4.55 -22.19
CA ARG A 120 -3.64 5.56 -22.47
C ARG A 120 -4.84 5.53 -21.54
N GLY A 121 -5.14 4.39 -20.93
CA GLY A 121 -6.28 4.20 -20.02
C GLY A 121 -6.05 4.82 -18.64
N THR A 122 -4.84 4.72 -18.12
CA THR A 122 -4.39 5.28 -16.84
C THR A 122 -3.69 6.62 -17.01
N GLY A 123 -3.11 6.90 -18.18
CA GLY A 123 -2.35 8.12 -18.43
C GLY A 123 -0.92 8.07 -17.88
N TYR A 124 -0.46 6.89 -17.46
CA TYR A 124 0.86 6.71 -16.85
C TYR A 124 1.94 6.31 -17.86
N TRP A 125 3.16 6.72 -17.54
CA TRP A 125 4.37 6.30 -18.25
C TRP A 125 5.09 5.21 -17.47
N TYR A 126 5.43 4.14 -18.18
CA TYR A 126 6.17 3.00 -17.64
C TYR A 126 7.56 2.93 -18.26
N PHE A 127 8.56 2.68 -17.43
CA PHE A 127 9.96 2.61 -17.83
C PHE A 127 10.47 1.20 -17.60
N ARG A 128 11.24 0.69 -18.55
CA ARG A 128 11.91 -0.60 -18.38
C ARG A 128 13.01 -0.46 -17.34
N VAL A 129 13.02 -1.37 -16.38
CA VAL A 129 14.08 -1.49 -15.36
C VAL A 129 14.74 -2.86 -15.48
N THR A 130 15.97 -2.99 -14.96
CA THR A 130 16.60 -4.31 -14.84
C THR A 130 15.93 -5.12 -13.72
N LYS A 131 16.21 -6.42 -13.67
CA LYS A 131 15.67 -7.28 -12.61
C LYS A 131 16.25 -6.88 -11.24
N GLU A 132 17.51 -6.48 -11.22
CA GLU A 132 18.21 -6.01 -10.01
C GLU A 132 17.56 -4.73 -9.48
N GLN A 133 17.33 -3.75 -10.36
CA GLN A 133 16.62 -2.50 -10.01
C GLN A 133 15.19 -2.78 -9.53
N TYR A 134 14.48 -3.69 -10.20
CA TYR A 134 13.13 -4.08 -9.77
C TYR A 134 13.15 -4.68 -8.36
N ASN A 135 14.06 -5.62 -8.10
CA ASN A 135 14.18 -6.27 -6.80
C ASN A 135 14.55 -5.27 -5.69
N GLU A 136 15.44 -4.32 -5.99
CA GLU A 136 15.78 -3.23 -5.06
C GLU A 136 14.56 -2.37 -4.72
N LEU A 137 13.74 -2.02 -5.72
CA LEU A 137 12.54 -1.20 -5.51
C LEU A 137 11.46 -1.91 -4.69
N ILE A 138 11.37 -3.23 -4.72
CA ILE A 138 10.34 -3.98 -3.98
C ILE A 138 10.82 -4.52 -2.63
N ALA A 139 12.13 -4.46 -2.32
CA ALA A 139 12.70 -5.07 -1.13
C ALA A 139 12.02 -4.58 0.16
N ASP A 140 11.97 -3.26 0.36
CA ASP A 140 11.33 -2.66 1.54
C ASP A 140 9.84 -3.03 1.66
N CYS A 141 9.16 -3.20 0.52
CA CYS A 141 7.75 -3.60 0.50
C CYS A 141 7.55 -5.06 0.90
N VAL A 142 8.48 -5.94 0.49
CA VAL A 142 8.48 -7.35 0.89
C VAL A 142 8.77 -7.46 2.39
N ASP A 143 9.79 -6.78 2.88
CA ASP A 143 10.15 -6.77 4.30
C ASP A 143 8.99 -6.27 5.17
N ALA A 144 8.30 -5.21 4.74
CA ALA A 144 7.13 -4.69 5.44
C ALA A 144 5.94 -5.68 5.44
N GLU A 145 5.70 -6.41 4.34
CA GLU A 145 4.64 -7.43 4.28
C GLU A 145 4.95 -8.62 5.17
N GLU A 146 6.20 -9.10 5.15
CA GLU A 146 6.66 -10.19 6.01
C GLU A 146 6.53 -9.81 7.49
N PHE A 147 6.97 -8.59 7.86
CA PHE A 147 6.82 -8.08 9.22
C PHE A 147 5.35 -7.97 9.62
N ALA A 148 4.49 -7.38 8.77
CA ALA A 148 3.06 -7.29 9.05
C ALA A 148 2.38 -8.66 9.13
N SER A 149 2.84 -9.65 8.35
CA SER A 149 2.37 -11.03 8.42
C SER A 149 2.76 -11.71 9.74
N TYR A 150 4.00 -11.50 10.20
CA TYR A 150 4.49 -12.00 11.49
C TYR A 150 3.70 -11.41 12.66
N GLN A 151 3.57 -10.08 12.71
CA GLN A 151 2.82 -9.39 13.76
C GLN A 151 1.36 -9.85 13.82
N ARG A 152 0.70 -10.07 12.67
CA ARG A 152 -0.66 -10.60 12.62
C ARG A 152 -0.81 -12.00 13.23
N GLN A 153 0.26 -12.80 13.31
CA GLN A 153 0.23 -14.14 13.92
C GLN A 153 0.43 -14.10 15.43
N GLU A 154 1.17 -13.12 15.95
CA GLU A 154 1.43 -13.00 17.40
C GLU A 154 0.25 -12.39 18.17
N VAL A 155 -0.55 -11.54 17.53
CA VAL A 155 -1.64 -10.79 18.16
C VAL A 155 -2.90 -11.67 18.22
N VAL A 156 -2.97 -12.57 19.21
CA VAL A 156 -4.19 -13.29 19.60
C VAL A 156 -4.74 -12.66 20.89
N TYR A 157 -5.01 -11.35 20.88
CA TYR A 157 -5.61 -10.70 22.05
C TYR A 157 -7.14 -10.78 22.00
N THR A 158 -7.78 -11.00 23.14
CA THR A 158 -9.20 -10.70 23.29
C THR A 158 -9.42 -9.18 23.37
N TYR A 159 -10.65 -8.72 23.14
CA TYR A 159 -10.97 -7.29 23.23
C TYR A 159 -10.65 -6.70 24.63
N GLU A 160 -10.71 -7.53 25.68
CA GLU A 160 -10.35 -7.12 27.03
C GLU A 160 -8.84 -6.89 27.22
N GLU A 161 -7.98 -7.66 26.55
CA GLU A 161 -6.52 -7.58 26.70
C GLU A 161 -5.89 -6.38 25.96
N LEU A 162 -6.65 -5.72 25.08
CA LEU A 162 -6.21 -4.54 24.33
C LEU A 162 -6.13 -3.25 25.17
N PHE A 163 -6.69 -3.26 26.39
CA PHE A 163 -6.82 -2.06 27.23
C PHE A 163 -6.22 -2.21 28.64
N GLU A 164 -5.46 -3.28 28.90
CA GLU A 164 -4.61 -3.44 30.11
C GLU A 164 -3.18 -2.92 29.86
#